data_AF-A0A821MQS1-F1
#
_entry.id   AF-A0A821MQS1-F1
#
_cell.length_a   1.000
_cell.length_b   1.000
_cell.length_c   1.000
_cell.angle_alpha   90.00
_cell.angle_beta   90.00
_cell.angle_gamma   90.00
#
_symmetry.space_group_name_H-M   'P 1'
#
loop_
_entity.id
_entity.type
_entity.pdbx_description
1 polymer ?
#
loop_
_entity_poly.entity_id
_entity_poly.type
_entity_poly.pdbx_seq_one_letter_code
_entity_poly.pdbx_strand_id
1 'polypeptide(L)'
;IEKEILEKAFLNHEKQVELDRCFVDLERNIRIDKNDSSSRMPIKRSVVQSSDYTALRPERFYASQKLTKSFSNQTTTDGRFINEWKRQNRGRPMNELLERAADGIAKEGTRLSEPIEAKWIADELRSLKNKPNEEIEMNVVSIYTRESFLYRLVNATLRENDLSKLENLGPFCWLLFHCDCSSTFRSFGYADTLYRGADLDNTTIESYKQAIGLVKT
;
A
#
# COMPACT_ATOMS: atom_id res chain seq x y z
N ILE A 1 -3.60 -4.72 6.91
CA ILE A 1 -4.98 -4.29 7.29
C ILE A 1 -5.73 -5.34 8.13
N GLU A 2 -5.48 -6.62 7.91
CA GLU A 2 -6.09 -7.75 8.65
C GLU A 2 -6.20 -7.55 10.18
N LYS A 3 -5.17 -6.99 10.83
CA LYS A 3 -5.20 -6.73 12.28
C LYS A 3 -6.37 -5.85 12.69
N GLU A 4 -6.66 -4.80 11.92
CA GLU A 4 -7.77 -3.86 12.21
C GLU A 4 -9.12 -4.56 12.05
N ILE A 5 -9.25 -5.41 11.01
CA ILE A 5 -10.46 -6.21 10.78
C ILE A 5 -10.69 -7.16 11.97
N LEU A 6 -9.65 -7.87 12.40
CA LEU A 6 -9.72 -8.80 13.52
C LEU A 6 -10.02 -8.10 14.84
N GLU A 7 -9.38 -6.95 15.11
CA GLU A 7 -9.64 -6.20 16.34
C GLU A 7 -11.06 -5.63 16.37
N LYS A 8 -11.56 -5.10 15.25
CA LYS A 8 -12.95 -4.64 15.14
C LYS A 8 -13.94 -5.77 15.40
N ALA A 9 -13.74 -6.93 14.77
CA ALA A 9 -14.59 -8.09 14.97
C ALA A 9 -14.54 -8.61 16.42
N PHE A 10 -13.36 -8.61 17.04
CA PHE A 10 -13.20 -8.96 18.45
C PHE A 10 -13.97 -8.01 19.37
N LEU A 11 -13.87 -6.69 19.14
CA LEU A 11 -14.61 -5.67 19.89
C LEU A 11 -16.13 -5.79 19.70
N ASN A 12 -16.58 -6.25 18.53
CA ASN A 12 -17.98 -6.50 18.22
C ASN A 12 -18.51 -7.85 18.74
N HIS A 13 -17.69 -8.64 19.44
CA HIS A 13 -18.02 -10.00 19.88
C HIS A 13 -18.42 -10.94 18.74
N GLU A 14 -17.84 -10.76 17.55
CA GLU A 14 -18.02 -11.67 16.43
C GLU A 14 -17.34 -13.01 16.73
N LYS A 15 -17.98 -14.11 16.34
CA LYS A 15 -17.44 -15.47 16.58
C LYS A 15 -16.41 -15.86 15.54
N GLN A 16 -16.60 -15.39 14.31
CA GLN A 16 -15.80 -15.76 13.16
C GLN A 16 -15.56 -14.53 12.30
N VAL A 17 -14.37 -14.47 11.71
CA VAL A 17 -13.94 -13.40 10.82
C VAL A 17 -13.44 -14.02 9.54
N GLU A 18 -13.93 -13.51 8.42
CA GLU A 18 -13.42 -13.87 7.10
C GLU A 18 -12.32 -12.88 6.69
N LEU A 19 -11.17 -13.41 6.26
CA LEU A 19 -10.09 -12.68 5.61
C LEU A 19 -9.87 -13.25 4.21
N ASP A 20 -9.13 -12.55 3.36
CA ASP A 20 -8.96 -12.96 1.94
C ASP A 20 -8.43 -14.38 1.77
N ARG A 21 -7.48 -14.79 2.63
CA ARG A 21 -6.79 -16.09 2.53
C ARG A 21 -7.22 -17.12 3.57
N CYS A 22 -7.98 -16.72 4.58
CA CYS A 22 -8.30 -17.61 5.70
C CYS A 22 -9.57 -17.18 6.44
N PHE A 23 -10.11 -18.10 7.23
CA PHE A 23 -11.07 -17.81 8.27
C PHE A 23 -10.37 -17.76 9.62
N VAL A 24 -10.87 -16.92 10.52
CA VAL A 24 -10.43 -16.86 11.90
C VAL A 24 -11.63 -17.11 12.80
N ASP A 25 -11.58 -18.19 13.57
CA ASP A 25 -12.53 -18.50 14.62
C ASP A 25 -12.00 -17.90 15.93
N LEU A 26 -12.65 -16.84 16.39
CA LEU A 26 -12.25 -16.09 17.58
C LEU A 26 -12.67 -16.81 18.88
N GLU A 27 -13.71 -17.66 18.86
CA GLU A 27 -14.09 -18.46 20.03
C GLU A 27 -13.05 -19.55 20.31
N ARG A 28 -12.62 -20.24 19.25
CA ARG A 28 -11.64 -21.32 19.35
C ARG A 28 -10.19 -20.85 19.26
N ASN A 29 -9.97 -19.57 18.94
CA ASN A 29 -8.66 -18.99 18.70
C ASN A 29 -7.86 -19.78 17.66
N ILE A 30 -8.49 -20.08 16.51
CA ILE A 30 -7.85 -20.79 15.40
C ILE A 30 -8.00 -20.03 14.09
N ARG A 31 -6.95 -20.08 13.28
CA ARG A 31 -6.95 -19.67 11.88
C ARG A 31 -7.06 -20.92 11.01
N ILE A 32 -7.88 -20.87 9.97
CA ILE A 32 -8.13 -21.96 9.02
C ILE A 32 -7.86 -21.41 7.62
N ASP A 33 -6.93 -22.02 6.88
CA ASP A 33 -6.65 -21.60 5.50
C ASP A 33 -7.84 -21.90 4.57
N LYS A 34 -8.14 -21.00 3.64
CA LYS A 34 -9.25 -21.17 2.68
C LYS A 34 -8.94 -22.22 1.62
N ASN A 35 -7.67 -22.37 1.25
CA ASN A 35 -7.21 -23.34 0.26
C ASN A 35 -6.90 -24.71 0.89
N ASP A 36 -6.69 -24.75 2.20
CA ASP A 36 -6.45 -25.98 2.95
C ASP A 36 -7.15 -25.95 4.33
N SER A 37 -8.35 -26.52 4.39
CA SER A 37 -9.13 -26.59 5.62
C SER A 37 -8.52 -27.49 6.72
N SER A 38 -7.53 -28.32 6.35
CA SER A 38 -6.74 -29.11 7.29
C SER A 38 -5.60 -28.29 7.92
N SER A 39 -5.16 -27.23 7.25
CA SER A 39 -4.21 -26.24 7.76
C SER A 39 -4.90 -25.35 8.80
N ARG A 40 -4.72 -25.75 10.07
CA ARG A 40 -5.21 -25.01 11.24
C ARG A 40 -4.02 -24.52 12.05
N MET A 41 -3.98 -23.21 12.30
CA MET A 41 -2.98 -22.60 13.15
C MET A 41 -3.64 -21.97 14.37
N PRO A 42 -3.20 -22.29 15.60
CA PRO A 42 -3.66 -21.57 16.78
C PRO A 42 -3.23 -20.10 16.67
N ILE A 43 -4.12 -19.21 17.10
CA ILE A 43 -3.84 -17.78 17.20
C ILE A 43 -3.96 -17.34 18.66
N LYS A 44 -3.31 -16.24 19.00
CA LYS A 44 -3.41 -15.63 20.32
C LYS A 44 -3.40 -14.13 20.17
N ARG A 45 -4.35 -13.46 20.82
CA ARG A 45 -4.30 -12.00 20.96
C ARG A 45 -3.18 -11.64 21.93
N SER A 46 -2.25 -10.82 21.46
CA SER A 46 -1.18 -10.24 22.29
C SER A 46 -1.26 -8.73 22.24
N VAL A 47 -1.34 -8.10 23.41
CA VAL A 47 -1.16 -6.64 23.53
C VAL A 47 0.33 -6.41 23.69
N VAL A 48 0.98 -5.98 22.61
CA VAL A 48 2.42 -5.67 22.62
C VAL A 48 2.60 -4.31 23.29
N GLN A 49 3.39 -4.25 24.37
CA GLN A 49 3.85 -2.98 24.95
C GLN A 49 4.99 -2.44 24.08
N SER A 50 5.09 -1.12 23.90
CA SER A 50 5.99 -0.48 22.92
C SER A 50 7.49 -0.82 23.08
N SER A 51 7.92 -1.46 24.16
CA SER A 51 9.29 -1.94 24.38
C SER A 51 9.62 -3.25 23.66
N ASP A 52 8.63 -4.03 23.24
CA ASP A 52 8.80 -5.43 22.80
C ASP A 52 8.51 -5.61 21.30
N TYR A 53 9.01 -4.70 20.45
CA TYR A 53 8.93 -4.85 19.00
C TYR A 53 9.92 -5.92 18.49
N THR A 54 9.65 -7.18 18.77
CA THR A 54 10.13 -8.27 17.91
C THR A 54 9.20 -8.34 16.71
N ALA A 55 9.74 -8.29 15.48
CA ALA A 55 8.95 -8.50 14.28
C ALA A 55 8.42 -9.94 14.29
N LEU A 56 7.22 -10.16 14.83
CA LEU A 56 6.63 -11.50 15.04
C LEU A 56 6.31 -12.24 13.73
N ARG A 57 6.38 -11.55 12.59
CA ARG A 57 6.09 -12.08 11.26
C ARG A 57 6.97 -11.39 10.19
N PRO A 58 8.26 -11.71 10.08
CA PRO A 58 9.12 -11.15 9.03
C PRO A 58 8.58 -11.42 7.62
N GLU A 59 7.88 -12.54 7.41
CA GLU A 59 7.23 -12.92 6.15
C GLU A 59 6.06 -12.02 5.74
N ARG A 60 5.48 -11.27 6.69
CA ARG A 60 4.48 -10.23 6.42
C ARG A 60 5.08 -8.97 5.81
N PHE A 61 6.35 -8.69 6.13
CA PHE A 61 7.11 -7.71 5.39
C PHE A 61 7.50 -8.37 4.08
N TYR A 62 6.75 -8.04 3.03
CA TYR A 62 6.93 -8.64 1.71
C TYR A 62 8.41 -8.72 1.33
N ALA A 63 8.80 -9.88 0.81
CA ALA A 63 10.11 -10.09 0.19
C ALA A 63 10.43 -8.94 -0.77
N SER A 64 11.72 -8.58 -0.85
CA SER A 64 12.20 -7.55 -1.75
C SER A 64 11.58 -7.71 -3.12
N GLN A 65 10.91 -6.67 -3.62
CA GLN A 65 10.40 -6.72 -4.98
C GLN A 65 11.60 -6.80 -5.93
N LYS A 66 11.60 -7.82 -6.80
CA LYS A 66 12.55 -7.88 -7.91
C LYS A 66 12.39 -6.62 -8.75
N LEU A 67 13.44 -5.81 -8.79
CA LEU A 67 13.44 -4.59 -9.59
C LEU A 67 13.62 -4.98 -11.05
N THR A 68 12.64 -4.62 -11.88
CA THR A 68 12.65 -4.88 -13.33
C THR A 68 13.34 -3.76 -14.11
N LYS A 69 13.63 -2.62 -13.46
CA LYS A 69 14.33 -1.48 -14.05
C LYS A 69 15.38 -0.97 -13.07
N SER A 70 16.53 -0.56 -13.61
CA SER A 70 17.59 0.10 -12.86
C SER A 70 17.15 1.50 -12.39
N PHE A 71 17.51 1.86 -11.16
CA PHE A 71 17.41 3.23 -10.61
C PHE A 71 18.40 4.19 -11.28
N SER A 72 19.35 3.68 -12.09
CA SER A 72 20.34 4.52 -12.79
C SER A 72 19.76 5.33 -13.94
N ASN A 73 18.53 5.04 -14.38
CA ASN A 73 17.88 5.84 -15.41
C ASN A 73 17.32 7.12 -14.76
N GLN A 74 18.09 8.20 -14.84
CA GLN A 74 17.62 9.59 -14.75
C GLN A 74 16.67 9.95 -15.91
N THR A 75 15.74 9.06 -16.25
CA THR A 75 14.69 9.41 -17.21
C THR A 75 13.61 10.15 -16.45
N THR A 76 13.49 11.43 -16.80
CA THR A 76 12.48 12.45 -16.48
C THR A 76 11.01 12.04 -16.68
N THR A 77 10.70 10.75 -16.63
CA THR A 77 9.39 10.13 -16.83
C THR A 77 8.57 9.94 -15.55
N ASP A 78 9.09 10.30 -14.37
CA ASP A 78 8.48 10.01 -13.06
C ASP A 78 7.10 10.62 -12.82
N GLY A 79 6.62 11.47 -13.73
CA GLY A 79 5.27 12.01 -13.68
C GLY A 79 4.31 11.49 -14.76
N ARG A 80 4.69 10.64 -15.71
CA ARG A 80 3.85 10.40 -16.91
C ARG A 80 2.46 9.85 -16.57
N PHE A 81 2.38 8.84 -15.71
CA PHE A 81 1.11 8.26 -15.26
C PHE A 81 0.23 9.32 -14.58
N ILE A 82 0.79 10.07 -13.63
CA ILE A 82 0.09 11.11 -12.87
C ILE A 82 -0.33 12.28 -13.77
N ASN A 83 0.55 12.71 -14.68
CA ASN A 83 0.30 13.80 -15.63
C ASN A 83 -0.80 13.43 -16.62
N GLU A 84 -0.81 12.18 -17.10
CA GLU A 84 -1.85 11.70 -18.00
C GLU A 84 -3.20 11.64 -17.30
N TRP A 85 -3.24 11.13 -16.07
CA TRP A 85 -4.47 11.15 -15.28
C TRP A 85 -4.95 12.58 -15.02
N LYS A 86 -4.03 13.49 -14.61
CA LYS A 86 -4.31 14.91 -14.40
C LYS A 86 -4.86 15.57 -15.65
N ARG A 87 -4.31 15.28 -16.83
CA ARG A 87 -4.77 15.83 -18.12
C ARG A 87 -6.24 15.50 -18.39
N GLN A 88 -6.66 14.28 -18.08
CA GLN A 88 -8.01 13.78 -18.32
C GLN A 88 -9.02 14.17 -17.21
N ASN A 89 -8.54 14.56 -16.03
CA ASN A 89 -9.37 14.67 -14.82
C ASN A 89 -9.16 15.98 -14.03
N ARG A 90 -8.80 17.08 -14.71
CA ARG A 90 -8.60 18.40 -14.06
C ARG A 90 -9.87 18.89 -13.36
N GLY A 91 -9.68 19.53 -12.20
CA GLY A 91 -10.74 20.28 -11.51
C GLY A 91 -11.78 19.43 -10.80
N ARG A 92 -11.57 18.12 -10.66
CA ARG A 92 -12.48 17.25 -9.91
C ARG A 92 -12.46 17.56 -8.41
N PRO A 93 -13.62 17.61 -7.75
CA PRO A 93 -13.70 17.87 -6.31
C PRO A 93 -13.16 16.69 -5.49
N MET A 94 -12.59 16.97 -4.32
CA MET A 94 -11.95 15.99 -3.44
C MET A 94 -12.84 14.77 -3.12
N ASN A 95 -14.12 14.99 -2.81
CA ASN A 95 -15.05 13.89 -2.52
C ASN A 95 -15.25 12.94 -3.71
N GLU A 96 -15.24 13.46 -4.95
CA GLU A 96 -15.33 12.62 -6.14
C GLU A 96 -14.02 11.83 -6.36
N LEU A 97 -12.87 12.44 -6.05
CA LEU A 97 -11.57 11.75 -6.10
C LEU A 97 -11.53 10.58 -5.12
N LEU A 98 -11.99 10.79 -3.89
CA LEU A 98 -12.07 9.75 -2.86
C LEU A 98 -12.98 8.60 -3.30
N GLU A 99 -14.15 8.90 -3.85
CA GLU A 99 -15.09 7.87 -4.33
C GLU A 99 -14.48 7.07 -5.49
N ARG A 100 -13.89 7.74 -6.48
CA ARG A 100 -13.24 7.07 -7.62
C ARG A 100 -12.03 6.24 -7.19
N ALA A 101 -11.25 6.74 -6.24
CA ALA A 101 -10.13 5.99 -5.66
C ALA A 101 -10.62 4.73 -4.95
N ALA A 102 -11.68 4.84 -4.14
CA ALA A 102 -12.30 3.71 -3.46
C ALA A 102 -12.80 2.64 -4.44
N ASP A 103 -13.53 3.05 -5.49
CA ASP A 103 -14.05 2.13 -6.52
C ASP A 103 -12.94 1.45 -7.31
N GLY A 104 -11.91 2.21 -7.69
CA GLY A 104 -10.78 1.68 -8.44
C GLY A 104 -9.94 0.68 -7.64
N ILE A 105 -9.69 0.97 -6.35
CA ILE A 105 -8.98 0.05 -5.45
C ILE A 105 -9.80 -1.22 -5.21
N ALA A 106 -11.11 -1.11 -4.99
CA ALA A 106 -11.99 -2.27 -4.82
C ALA A 106 -11.95 -3.20 -6.06
N LYS A 107 -11.95 -2.62 -7.27
CA LYS A 107 -11.84 -3.37 -8.53
C LYS A 107 -10.50 -4.09 -8.66
N GLU A 108 -9.39 -3.39 -8.44
CA GLU A 108 -8.06 -4.01 -8.54
C GLU A 108 -7.82 -5.07 -7.47
N GLY A 109 -8.28 -4.84 -6.24
CA GLY A 109 -8.17 -5.83 -5.18
C GLY A 109 -8.96 -7.10 -5.47
N THR A 110 -10.17 -6.97 -6.02
CA THR A 110 -10.94 -8.13 -6.51
C THR A 110 -10.16 -8.90 -7.59
N ARG A 111 -9.52 -8.19 -8.53
CA ARG A 111 -8.68 -8.78 -9.59
C ARG A 111 -7.45 -9.51 -9.06
N LEU A 112 -6.94 -9.09 -7.89
CA LEU A 112 -5.80 -9.69 -7.21
C LEU A 112 -6.20 -10.74 -6.16
N SER A 113 -7.48 -11.10 -6.08
CA SER A 113 -8.01 -12.03 -5.06
C SER A 113 -7.80 -11.53 -3.62
N GLU A 114 -7.81 -10.22 -3.42
CA GLU A 114 -7.79 -9.56 -2.10
C GLU A 114 -9.05 -8.66 -1.89
N PRO A 115 -10.29 -9.15 -2.14
CA PRO A 115 -11.50 -8.32 -2.12
C PRO A 115 -11.87 -7.76 -0.72
N ILE A 116 -11.55 -8.46 0.37
CA ILE A 116 -11.88 -8.04 1.74
C ILE A 116 -10.98 -6.90 2.17
N GLU A 117 -9.65 -7.02 1.98
CA GLU A 117 -8.72 -5.93 2.21
C GLU A 117 -9.05 -4.72 1.33
N ALA A 118 -9.38 -4.94 0.05
CA ALA A 118 -9.71 -3.86 -0.88
C ALA A 118 -10.99 -3.11 -0.50
N LYS A 119 -12.02 -3.85 -0.04
CA LYS A 119 -13.24 -3.24 0.48
C LYS A 119 -12.94 -2.42 1.72
N TRP A 120 -12.12 -2.92 2.64
CA TRP A 120 -11.73 -2.17 3.84
C TRP A 120 -11.06 -0.84 3.45
N ILE A 121 -10.10 -0.85 2.52
CA ILE A 121 -9.45 0.38 2.03
C ILE A 121 -10.46 1.33 1.38
N ALA A 122 -11.36 0.79 0.55
CA ALA A 122 -12.37 1.59 -0.12
C ALA A 122 -13.32 2.27 0.88
N ASP A 123 -13.74 1.56 1.92
CA ASP A 123 -14.63 2.09 2.96
C ASP A 123 -13.92 3.17 3.80
N GLU A 124 -12.64 2.98 4.13
CA GLU A 124 -11.83 4.02 4.77
C GLU A 124 -11.76 5.29 3.91
N LEU A 125 -11.46 5.18 2.62
CA LEU A 125 -11.44 6.33 1.71
C LEU A 125 -12.80 7.05 1.62
N ARG A 126 -13.90 6.28 1.56
CA ARG A 126 -15.25 6.87 1.55
C ARG A 126 -15.60 7.58 2.86
N SER A 127 -15.07 7.12 3.99
CA SER A 127 -15.28 7.74 5.30
C SER A 127 -14.65 9.13 5.42
N LEU A 128 -13.66 9.44 4.58
CA LEU A 128 -12.95 10.72 4.55
C LEU A 128 -13.70 11.82 3.79
N LYS A 129 -14.82 11.50 3.15
CA LYS A 129 -15.64 12.51 2.46
C LYS A 129 -16.06 13.62 3.43
N ASN A 130 -15.92 14.86 2.99
CA ASN A 130 -16.19 16.07 3.78
C ASN A 130 -15.27 16.29 5.00
N LYS A 131 -14.19 15.51 5.15
CA LYS A 131 -13.18 15.77 6.18
C LYS A 131 -12.23 16.91 5.74
N PRO A 132 -11.53 17.56 6.69
CA PRO A 132 -10.47 18.50 6.37
C PRO A 132 -9.35 17.85 5.54
N ASN A 133 -8.72 18.62 4.65
CA ASN A 133 -7.64 18.10 3.79
C ASN A 133 -6.51 17.43 4.58
N GLU A 134 -6.13 17.99 5.73
CA GLU A 134 -5.09 17.41 6.59
C GLU A 134 -5.44 15.98 7.03
N GLU A 135 -6.69 15.75 7.45
CA GLU A 135 -7.16 14.42 7.85
C GLU A 135 -7.19 13.46 6.64
N ILE A 136 -7.59 13.96 5.46
CA ILE A 136 -7.58 13.18 4.22
C ILE A 136 -6.15 12.74 3.89
N GLU A 137 -5.20 13.67 3.88
CA GLU A 137 -3.81 13.43 3.50
C GLU A 137 -3.11 12.46 4.46
N MET A 138 -3.30 12.64 5.78
CA MET A 138 -2.80 11.70 6.78
C MET A 138 -3.33 10.27 6.55
N ASN A 139 -4.62 10.13 6.24
CA ASN A 139 -5.22 8.82 6.02
C ASN A 139 -4.79 8.20 4.68
N VAL A 140 -4.64 8.99 3.61
CA VAL A 140 -4.13 8.50 2.32
C VAL A 140 -2.71 7.94 2.47
N VAL A 141 -1.82 8.64 3.18
CA VAL A 141 -0.45 8.16 3.45
C VAL A 141 -0.48 6.92 4.35
N SER A 142 -1.32 6.92 5.39
CA SER A 142 -1.52 5.75 6.26
C SER A 142 -1.96 4.52 5.47
N ILE A 143 -2.96 4.67 4.58
CA ILE A 143 -3.44 3.60 3.70
C ILE A 143 -2.32 3.10 2.79
N TYR A 144 -1.56 4.00 2.15
CA TYR A 144 -0.47 3.63 1.24
C TYR A 144 0.68 2.87 1.96
N THR A 145 0.97 3.24 3.21
CA THR A 145 2.09 2.67 3.98
C THR A 145 1.70 1.42 4.79
N ARG A 146 0.41 1.11 4.90
CA ARG A 146 -0.06 -0.14 5.52
C ARG A 146 0.38 -1.35 4.70
N GLU A 147 0.76 -2.40 5.41
CA GLU A 147 0.95 -3.74 4.83
C GLU A 147 -0.36 -4.18 4.18
N SER A 148 -0.39 -4.10 2.84
CA SER A 148 -1.53 -4.39 1.97
C SER A 148 -1.07 -4.68 0.55
N PHE A 149 -1.97 -5.19 -0.30
CA PHE A 149 -1.69 -5.33 -1.74
C PHE A 149 -1.43 -3.97 -2.43
N LEU A 150 -2.01 -2.89 -1.91
CA LEU A 150 -2.06 -1.59 -2.58
C LEU A 150 -0.68 -0.97 -2.79
N TYR A 151 0.19 -0.99 -1.77
CA TYR A 151 1.56 -0.46 -1.88
C TYR A 151 2.29 -1.07 -3.07
N ARG A 152 2.25 -2.41 -3.18
CA ARG A 152 2.94 -3.16 -4.23
C ARG A 152 2.35 -2.86 -5.61
N LEU A 153 1.03 -2.82 -5.69
CA LEU A 153 0.28 -2.55 -6.91
C LEU A 153 0.57 -1.13 -7.45
N VAL A 154 0.48 -0.11 -6.59
CA VAL A 154 0.76 1.28 -6.95
C VAL A 154 2.21 1.42 -7.42
N ASN A 155 3.16 0.92 -6.64
CA ASN A 155 4.57 1.01 -7.00
C ASN A 155 4.91 0.29 -8.31
N ALA A 156 4.36 -0.90 -8.54
CA ALA A 156 4.54 -1.61 -9.81
C ALA A 156 3.96 -0.81 -10.98
N THR A 157 2.72 -0.33 -10.84
CA THR A 157 2.02 0.47 -11.86
C THR A 157 2.81 1.73 -12.23
N LEU A 158 3.32 2.46 -11.25
CA LEU A 158 4.08 3.69 -11.48
C LEU A 158 5.45 3.41 -12.14
N ARG A 159 6.19 2.40 -11.67
CA ARG A 159 7.51 2.03 -12.25
C ARG A 159 7.40 1.51 -13.68
N GLU A 160 6.35 0.76 -13.96
CA GLU A 160 6.07 0.21 -15.28
C GLU A 160 5.37 1.22 -16.19
N ASN A 161 4.86 2.32 -15.63
CA ASN A 161 4.00 3.28 -16.30
C ASN A 161 2.81 2.57 -17.00
N ASP A 162 2.16 1.66 -16.27
CA ASP A 162 1.07 0.84 -16.78
C ASP A 162 -0.23 1.64 -16.86
N LEU A 163 -0.42 2.32 -17.99
CA LEU A 163 -1.59 3.14 -18.28
C LEU A 163 -2.90 2.33 -18.36
N SER A 164 -2.87 0.99 -18.42
CA SER A 164 -4.10 0.19 -18.37
C SER A 164 -4.84 0.33 -17.03
N LYS A 165 -4.12 0.70 -15.96
CA LYS A 165 -4.66 0.92 -14.62
C LYS A 165 -4.96 2.39 -14.33
N LEU A 166 -4.80 3.28 -15.31
CA LEU A 166 -4.93 4.71 -15.14
C LEU A 166 -6.30 5.10 -14.55
N GLU A 167 -7.38 4.51 -15.05
CA GLU A 167 -8.73 4.80 -14.56
C GLU A 167 -8.97 4.32 -13.12
N ASN A 168 -8.40 3.17 -12.75
CA ASN A 168 -8.62 2.55 -11.44
C ASN A 168 -7.69 3.14 -10.36
N LEU A 169 -6.40 3.29 -10.65
CA LEU A 169 -5.40 3.71 -9.66
C LEU A 169 -5.02 5.18 -9.75
N GLY A 170 -5.29 5.83 -10.88
CA GLY A 170 -4.98 7.24 -11.09
C GLY A 170 -5.55 8.19 -10.03
N PRO A 171 -6.83 8.06 -9.61
CA PRO A 171 -7.38 8.91 -8.55
C PRO A 171 -6.61 8.78 -7.23
N PHE A 172 -6.27 7.56 -6.81
CA PHE A 172 -5.50 7.33 -5.58
C PHE A 172 -4.06 7.84 -5.71
N CYS A 173 -3.39 7.57 -6.84
CA CYS A 173 -2.04 8.07 -7.09
C CYS A 173 -1.99 9.61 -7.09
N TRP A 174 -3.05 10.25 -7.57
CA TRP A 174 -3.18 11.70 -7.57
C TRP A 174 -3.41 12.28 -6.17
N LEU A 175 -4.18 11.60 -5.32
CA LEU A 175 -4.31 11.95 -3.90
C LEU A 175 -2.96 11.84 -3.18
N LEU A 176 -2.22 10.75 -3.42
CA LEU A 176 -0.91 10.53 -2.83
C LEU A 176 0.12 11.57 -3.30
N PHE A 177 0.12 11.92 -4.59
CA PHE A 177 0.99 12.96 -5.13
C PHE A 177 0.73 14.34 -4.50
N HIS A 178 -0.53 14.66 -4.21
CA HIS A 178 -0.88 15.90 -3.51
C HIS A 178 -0.34 15.95 -2.08
N CYS A 179 -0.25 14.80 -1.40
CA CYS A 179 0.31 14.74 -0.04
C CYS A 179 1.78 15.16 -0.02
N ASP A 180 2.55 14.83 -1.06
CA ASP A 180 3.97 15.24 -1.17
C ASP A 180 4.13 16.76 -1.38
N CYS A 181 3.11 17.40 -1.94
CA CYS A 181 3.07 18.84 -2.19
C CYS A 181 2.38 19.64 -1.06
N SER A 182 1.88 18.98 -0.01
CA SER A 182 1.04 19.63 1.00
C SER A 182 1.85 20.13 2.20
N SER A 183 1.28 21.09 2.93
CA SER A 183 1.86 21.59 4.18
C SER A 183 1.63 20.68 5.39
N THR A 184 0.81 19.64 5.24
CA THR A 184 0.49 18.70 6.33
C THR A 184 1.72 17.92 6.76
N PHE A 185 2.60 17.58 5.82
CA PHE A 185 3.86 16.93 6.12
C PHE A 185 4.97 17.97 6.12
N ARG A 186 5.62 18.15 7.28
CA ARG A 186 6.83 18.97 7.35
C ARG A 186 7.93 18.26 6.56
N SER A 187 8.43 18.92 5.52
CA SER A 187 9.64 18.50 4.84
C SER A 187 10.82 18.71 5.78
N PHE A 188 11.31 17.62 6.35
CA PHE A 188 12.60 17.63 7.03
C PHE A 188 13.67 17.33 5.99
N GLY A 189 14.60 18.26 5.80
CA GLY A 189 15.84 17.96 5.09
C GLY A 189 16.59 16.91 5.91
N TYR A 190 16.51 15.65 5.50
CA TYR A 190 17.27 14.58 6.13
C TYR A 190 18.71 14.67 5.61
N ALA A 191 19.61 15.19 6.43
CA ALA A 191 21.01 15.45 6.06
C ALA A 191 21.93 14.22 6.23
N ASP A 192 21.36 13.04 6.46
CA ASP A 192 22.12 11.80 6.70
C ASP A 192 21.83 10.76 5.61
N THR A 193 22.60 9.68 5.61
CA THR A 193 22.53 8.62 4.62
C THR A 193 21.36 7.69 4.92
N LEU A 194 20.46 7.54 3.95
CA LEU A 194 19.39 6.54 3.99
C LEU A 194 19.85 5.24 3.31
N TYR A 195 19.45 4.10 3.88
CA TYR A 195 19.73 2.78 3.33
C TYR A 195 18.43 2.09 2.94
N ARG A 196 18.45 1.34 1.83
CA ARG A 196 17.34 0.50 1.38
C ARG A 196 17.86 -0.85 0.95
N GLY A 197 17.37 -1.92 1.59
CA GLY A 197 17.58 -3.29 1.13
C GLY A 197 16.78 -3.57 -0.15
N ALA A 198 17.40 -4.25 -1.11
CA ALA A 198 16.75 -4.71 -2.33
C ALA A 198 17.44 -5.97 -2.85
N ASP A 199 16.65 -6.92 -3.37
CA ASP A 199 17.19 -8.06 -4.11
C ASP A 199 17.33 -7.67 -5.58
N LEU A 200 18.57 -7.66 -6.04
CA LEU A 200 18.95 -7.29 -7.39
C LEU A 200 19.52 -8.51 -8.11
N ASP A 201 19.19 -8.67 -9.39
CA ASP A 201 19.92 -9.63 -10.22
C ASP A 201 21.32 -9.11 -10.58
N ASN A 202 22.22 -10.02 -10.95
CA ASN A 202 23.61 -9.69 -11.27
C ASN A 202 23.71 -8.62 -12.36
N THR A 203 22.83 -8.66 -13.37
CA THR A 203 22.78 -7.67 -14.45
C THR A 203 22.52 -6.27 -13.90
N THR A 204 21.58 -6.14 -12.97
CA THR A 204 21.22 -4.86 -12.35
C THR A 204 22.32 -4.39 -11.41
N ILE A 205 22.96 -5.29 -10.65
CA ILE A 205 24.13 -4.97 -9.81
C ILE A 205 25.27 -4.40 -10.64
N GLU A 206 25.62 -5.03 -11.77
CA GLU A 206 26.70 -4.56 -12.64
C GLU A 206 26.35 -3.21 -13.29
N SER A 207 25.08 -3.00 -13.68
CA SER A 207 24.61 -1.70 -14.16
C SER A 207 24.80 -0.60 -13.11
N TYR A 208 24.50 -0.87 -11.83
CA TYR A 208 24.78 0.09 -10.75
C TYR A 208 26.25 0.35 -10.56
N LYS A 209 27.09 -0.69 -10.51
CA LYS A 209 28.55 -0.52 -10.36
C LYS A 209 29.13 0.35 -11.47
N GLN A 210 28.64 0.21 -12.70
CA GLN A 210 29.04 1.04 -13.83
C GLN A 210 28.51 2.48 -13.73
N ALA A 211 27.35 2.69 -13.10
CA ALA A 211 26.77 4.01 -12.88
C ALA A 211 27.40 4.76 -11.67
N ILE A 212 27.90 4.04 -10.67
CA ILE A 212 28.59 4.59 -9.50
C ILE A 212 29.92 5.19 -9.96
N GLY A 213 29.99 6.53 -10.00
CA GLY A 213 31.12 7.31 -10.52
C GLY A 213 30.75 8.29 -11.64
N LEU A 214 29.57 8.14 -12.25
CA LEU A 214 29.04 9.07 -13.26
C LEU A 214 28.03 10.09 -12.68
N VAL A 215 27.44 9.80 -11.52
CA VAL A 215 26.62 10.75 -10.77
C VAL A 215 27.55 11.71 -10.04
N LYS A 216 27.93 12.80 -10.71
CA LYS A 216 28.57 13.94 -10.06
C LYS A 216 27.57 14.54 -9.07
N THR A 217 27.97 14.60 -7.80
CA THR A 217 27.41 15.47 -6.76
C THR A 217 27.37 16.92 -7.22
#